data_AF-A0A259LZV0-F1
#
_entry.id   AF-A0A259LZV0-F1
#
_cell.length_a   1.000
_cell.length_b   1.000
_cell.length_c   1.000
_cell.angle_alpha   90.00
_cell.angle_beta   90.00
_cell.angle_gamma   90.00
#
_symmetry.space_group_name_H-M   'P 1'
#
loop_
_entity.id
_entity.type
_entity.pdbx_description
1 polymer ?
#
loop_
_entity_poly.entity_id
_entity_poly.type
_entity_poly.pdbx_seq_one_letter_code
_entity_poly.pdbx_strand_id
1 'polypeptide(L)'
;MLLDVPVRVDVVLGEARIPMEELLALSPGEIVALERHTNEPVDIYVSGRLVARGKLVVSDGQLGVTLSEIIDFTIDQAWETYSAAEHDRWDRLFRRQKEITKGRASQAALDAMHQLELSPSGIPHMGRLSDKLEQITGWRVVPVAELVPDEVFFDHLANRRFPAGAFIRPEEEFDYLQEPDIFHDIFGHVPMLANPVFADFMEAYGKGGQRAMRLGQLHNLARLYWYTVEFGLIQEEDGLRIYGAGILSSPQETVFALEDASPNRVGFDLKRLMRTKYIIDDFQQTYFVIPSFEALLETCYKDFGDVYAEVKGLPDYEAHELAPGDDVITRGTLEYFKAGGRKGR
;
A
#
# COMPACT_ATOMS: atom_id res chain seq x y z
N MET A 1 -26.02 -11.36 -6.84
CA MET A 1 -24.71 -11.99 -6.60
C MET A 1 -23.79 -11.56 -7.73
N LEU A 2 -22.62 -10.98 -7.45
CA LEU A 2 -21.67 -10.49 -8.48
C LEU A 2 -20.84 -11.61 -9.11
N LEU A 3 -20.90 -12.83 -8.56
CA LEU A 3 -20.27 -14.03 -9.12
C LEU A 3 -20.92 -14.49 -10.44
N ASP A 4 -22.08 -13.93 -10.80
CA ASP A 4 -22.81 -14.24 -12.04
C ASP A 4 -22.61 -13.17 -13.14
N VAL A 5 -21.72 -12.18 -12.92
CA VAL A 5 -21.43 -11.16 -13.94
C VAL A 5 -20.50 -11.78 -14.99
N PRO A 6 -20.92 -11.88 -16.26
CA PRO A 6 -20.08 -12.44 -17.31
C PRO A 6 -18.91 -11.49 -17.59
N VAL A 7 -17.68 -11.98 -17.43
CA VAL A 7 -16.46 -11.28 -17.82
C VAL A 7 -15.92 -11.87 -19.12
N ARG A 8 -15.35 -11.00 -19.96
CA ARG A 8 -14.61 -11.44 -21.14
C ARG A 8 -13.22 -11.91 -20.71
N VAL A 9 -12.93 -13.17 -20.99
CA VAL A 9 -11.62 -13.79 -20.80
C VAL A 9 -10.99 -13.97 -22.18
N ASP A 10 -9.82 -13.38 -22.40
CA ASP A 10 -9.03 -13.60 -23.59
C ASP A 10 -7.84 -14.50 -23.22
N VAL A 11 -7.63 -15.59 -23.96
CA VAL A 11 -6.50 -16.50 -23.77
C VAL A 11 -5.55 -16.33 -24.94
N VAL A 12 -4.35 -15.83 -24.67
CA VAL A 12 -3.34 -15.48 -25.69
C VAL A 12 -2.25 -16.55 -25.71
N LEU A 13 -2.21 -17.30 -26.81
CA LEU A 13 -1.22 -18.34 -27.07
C LEU A 13 0.17 -17.77 -27.36
N GLY A 14 0.23 -16.58 -27.94
CA GLY A 14 1.46 -15.87 -28.28
C GLY A 14 1.19 -14.70 -29.20
N GLU A 15 2.17 -13.82 -29.33
CA GLU A 15 2.12 -12.63 -30.19
C GLU A 15 3.27 -12.66 -31.20
N ALA A 16 3.13 -11.89 -32.28
CA ALA A 16 4.20 -11.64 -33.24
C ALA A 16 4.13 -10.19 -33.71
N ARG A 17 5.26 -9.50 -33.74
CA ARG A 17 5.37 -8.19 -34.37
C ARG A 17 5.98 -8.33 -35.77
N ILE A 18 5.16 -8.13 -36.80
CA ILE A 18 5.62 -8.16 -38.20
C ILE A 18 5.36 -6.80 -38.88
N PRO A 19 6.24 -6.36 -39.80
CA PRO A 19 5.98 -5.18 -40.63
C PRO A 19 4.67 -5.30 -41.42
N MET A 20 3.97 -4.18 -41.60
CA MET A 20 2.69 -4.16 -42.33
C MET A 20 2.82 -4.67 -43.78
N GLU A 21 3.95 -4.39 -44.43
CA GLU A 21 4.24 -4.88 -45.78
C GLU A 21 4.31 -6.41 -45.83
N GLU A 22 4.95 -7.04 -44.84
CA GLU A 22 5.06 -8.49 -44.73
C GLU A 22 3.68 -9.12 -44.44
N LEU A 23 2.90 -8.52 -43.54
CA LEU A 23 1.54 -8.96 -43.24
C LEU A 23 0.64 -8.95 -44.49
N LEU A 24 0.74 -7.91 -45.32
CA LEU A 24 -0.06 -7.77 -46.55
C LEU A 24 0.41 -8.70 -47.68
N ALA A 25 1.66 -9.19 -47.61
CA ALA A 25 2.22 -10.12 -48.59
C ALA A 25 1.90 -11.59 -48.27
N LEU A 26 1.36 -11.90 -47.08
CA LEU A 26 1.11 -13.27 -46.65
C LEU A 26 0.16 -14.01 -47.60
N SER A 27 0.56 -15.22 -47.99
CA SER A 27 -0.22 -16.13 -48.84
C SER A 27 -0.82 -17.30 -48.04
N PRO A 28 -1.93 -17.90 -48.49
CA PRO A 28 -2.51 -19.07 -47.84
C PRO A 28 -1.49 -20.20 -47.65
N GLY A 29 -1.28 -20.62 -46.39
CA GLY A 29 -0.35 -21.69 -46.03
C GLY A 29 0.98 -21.21 -45.44
N GLU A 30 1.27 -19.90 -45.46
CA GLU A 30 2.42 -19.34 -44.74
C GLU A 30 2.19 -19.31 -43.23
N ILE A 31 3.29 -19.51 -42.48
CA ILE A 31 3.26 -19.60 -41.01
C ILE A 31 3.84 -18.31 -40.43
N VAL A 32 3.05 -17.62 -39.62
CA VAL A 32 3.54 -16.54 -38.76
C VAL A 32 4.08 -17.17 -37.48
N ALA A 33 5.40 -17.12 -37.30
CA ALA A 33 6.03 -17.57 -36.07
C ALA A 33 5.70 -16.59 -34.92
N LEU A 34 5.23 -17.12 -33.79
CA LEU A 34 4.97 -16.35 -32.58
C LEU A 34 6.24 -16.28 -31.71
N GLU A 35 6.33 -15.27 -30.85
CA GLU A 35 7.44 -15.02 -29.93
C GLU A 35 7.50 -16.00 -28.73
N ARG A 36 6.79 -17.13 -28.78
CA ARG A 36 6.71 -18.13 -27.68
C ARG A 36 6.90 -19.57 -28.16
N HIS A 37 7.41 -20.43 -27.27
CA HIS A 37 7.50 -21.87 -27.49
C HIS A 37 6.23 -22.63 -27.10
N THR A 38 5.99 -23.79 -27.74
CA THR A 38 4.75 -24.60 -27.58
C THR A 38 4.50 -25.17 -26.19
N ASN A 39 5.52 -25.19 -25.32
CA ASN A 39 5.42 -25.72 -23.97
C ASN A 39 5.31 -24.63 -22.89
N GLU A 40 5.34 -23.36 -23.30
CA GLU A 40 5.14 -22.25 -22.38
C GLU A 40 3.66 -22.12 -21.99
N PRO A 41 3.37 -21.69 -20.76
CA PRO A 41 2.02 -21.32 -20.37
C PRO A 41 1.44 -20.24 -21.30
N VAL A 42 0.14 -20.33 -21.57
CA VAL A 42 -0.62 -19.28 -22.25
C VAL A 42 -0.98 -18.18 -21.27
N ASP A 43 -1.06 -16.96 -21.77
CA ASP A 43 -1.45 -15.80 -20.99
C ASP A 43 -2.97 -15.67 -20.95
N ILE A 44 -3.51 -15.36 -19.77
CA ILE A 44 -4.94 -15.21 -19.55
C ILE A 44 -5.20 -13.77 -19.16
N TYR A 45 -5.96 -13.07 -20.00
CA TYR A 45 -6.35 -11.69 -19.81
C TYR A 45 -7.82 -11.60 -19.41
N VAL A 46 -8.13 -10.73 -18.47
CA VAL A 46 -9.51 -10.32 -18.15
C VAL A 46 -9.61 -8.83 -18.39
N SER A 47 -10.52 -8.43 -19.28
CA SER A 47 -10.70 -7.03 -19.67
C SER A 47 -9.40 -6.33 -20.11
N GLY A 48 -8.51 -7.07 -20.80
CA GLY A 48 -7.24 -6.56 -21.32
C GLY A 48 -6.06 -6.57 -20.34
N ARG A 49 -6.23 -7.09 -19.11
CA ARG A 49 -5.15 -7.20 -18.11
C ARG A 49 -4.75 -8.65 -17.89
N LEU A 50 -3.44 -8.94 -17.89
CA LEU A 50 -2.92 -10.26 -17.58
C LEU A 50 -3.22 -10.60 -16.11
N VAL A 51 -3.98 -11.66 -15.89
CA VAL A 51 -4.42 -12.09 -14.53
C VAL A 51 -3.88 -13.46 -14.14
N ALA A 52 -3.48 -14.26 -15.11
CA ALA A 52 -2.96 -15.59 -14.87
C ALA A 52 -2.18 -16.11 -16.07
N ARG A 53 -1.40 -17.16 -15.83
CA ARG A 53 -0.90 -18.03 -16.89
C ARG A 53 -1.43 -19.44 -16.67
N GLY A 54 -1.60 -20.18 -17.76
CA GLY A 54 -2.16 -21.51 -17.69
C GLY A 54 -1.67 -22.45 -18.77
N LYS A 55 -1.99 -23.73 -18.64
CA LYS A 55 -1.78 -24.72 -19.69
C LYS A 55 -3.03 -24.83 -20.53
N LEU A 56 -2.85 -24.76 -21.85
CA LEU A 56 -3.93 -25.07 -22.77
C LEU A 56 -4.34 -26.53 -22.60
N VAL A 57 -5.64 -26.78 -22.47
CA VAL A 57 -6.20 -28.13 -22.38
C VAL A 57 -7.30 -28.28 -23.41
N VAL A 58 -7.49 -29.51 -23.89
CA VAL A 58 -8.65 -29.86 -24.72
C VAL A 58 -9.47 -30.85 -23.93
N SER A 59 -10.74 -30.52 -23.67
CA SER A 59 -11.70 -31.37 -22.97
C SER A 59 -13.02 -31.36 -23.72
N ASP A 60 -13.60 -32.54 -23.95
CA ASP A 60 -14.88 -32.70 -24.67
C ASP A 60 -14.95 -31.98 -26.03
N GLY A 61 -13.82 -31.93 -26.75
CA GLY A 61 -13.72 -31.25 -28.04
C GLY A 61 -13.69 -29.72 -27.95
N GLN A 62 -13.62 -29.14 -26.74
CA GLN A 62 -13.48 -27.71 -26.50
C GLN A 62 -12.07 -27.37 -26.04
N LEU A 63 -11.60 -26.19 -26.46
CA LEU A 63 -10.38 -25.57 -25.94
C LEU A 63 -10.69 -24.94 -24.57
N GLY A 64 -9.82 -25.22 -23.61
CA GLY A 64 -9.85 -24.63 -22.28
C GLY A 64 -8.45 -24.31 -21.80
N VAL A 65 -8.36 -23.73 -20.61
CA VAL A 65 -7.08 -23.45 -19.94
C VAL A 65 -7.17 -23.84 -18.48
N THR A 66 -6.16 -24.55 -17.98
CA THR A 66 -5.99 -24.78 -16.53
C THR A 66 -5.01 -23.75 -15.99
N LEU A 67 -5.37 -23.04 -14.93
CA LEU A 67 -4.47 -22.08 -14.28
C LEU A 67 -3.23 -22.80 -13.75
N SER A 68 -2.05 -22.27 -14.08
CA SER A 68 -0.77 -22.70 -13.53
C SER A 68 -0.12 -21.65 -12.64
N GLU A 69 -0.43 -20.37 -12.87
CA GLU A 69 0.10 -19.22 -12.15
C GLU A 69 -0.97 -18.12 -12.11
N ILE A 70 -1.13 -17.45 -10.98
CA ILE A 70 -1.94 -16.23 -10.87
C ILE A 70 -0.96 -15.06 -10.87
N ILE A 71 -1.20 -14.05 -11.71
CA ILE A 71 -0.35 -12.87 -11.73
C ILE A 71 -0.72 -11.97 -10.54
N ASP A 72 0.14 -11.98 -9.54
CA ASP A 72 0.02 -11.19 -8.31
C ASP A 72 0.97 -9.99 -8.28
N PHE A 73 1.56 -9.62 -9.42
CA PHE A 73 2.47 -8.46 -9.56
C PHE A 73 3.77 -8.55 -8.76
N THR A 74 4.05 -9.70 -8.14
CA THR A 74 5.32 -9.92 -7.44
C THR A 74 6.45 -10.15 -8.43
N ILE A 75 7.64 -9.68 -8.07
CA ILE A 75 8.88 -9.86 -8.83
C ILE A 75 9.97 -10.44 -7.95
N ASP A 76 11.03 -10.97 -8.56
CA ASP A 76 12.28 -11.17 -7.82
C ASP A 76 12.86 -9.80 -7.46
N GLN A 77 13.30 -9.61 -6.21
CA GLN A 77 13.87 -8.34 -5.77
C GLN A 77 15.14 -7.97 -6.57
N ALA A 78 15.84 -8.96 -7.15
CA ALA A 78 17.13 -8.78 -7.80
C ALA A 78 18.13 -8.03 -6.91
N TRP A 79 18.19 -8.39 -5.62
CA TRP A 79 18.93 -7.64 -4.58
C TRP A 79 20.40 -7.40 -4.95
N GLU A 80 21.05 -8.35 -5.61
CA GLU A 80 22.46 -8.25 -6.04
C GLU A 80 22.70 -7.18 -7.12
N THR A 81 21.63 -6.62 -7.72
CA THR A 81 21.74 -5.56 -8.73
C THR A 81 21.78 -4.15 -8.15
N TYR A 82 21.44 -3.97 -6.87
CA TYR A 82 21.56 -2.67 -6.22
C TYR A 82 23.02 -2.23 -6.18
N SER A 83 23.28 -1.02 -6.66
CA SER A 83 24.59 -0.41 -6.65
C SER A 83 25.01 0.01 -5.25
N ALA A 84 26.33 0.17 -5.05
CA ALA A 84 26.86 0.72 -3.79
C ALA A 84 26.26 2.10 -3.44
N ALA A 85 25.92 2.92 -4.45
CA ALA A 85 25.29 4.23 -4.26
C ALA A 85 23.83 4.10 -3.78
N GLU A 86 23.12 3.05 -4.17
CA GLU A 86 21.77 2.76 -3.68
C GLU A 86 21.79 2.28 -2.23
N HIS A 87 22.74 1.40 -1.88
CA HIS A 87 22.94 0.98 -0.49
C HIS A 87 23.36 2.16 0.42
N ASP A 88 24.24 3.06 -0.04
CA ASP A 88 24.61 4.27 0.71
C ASP A 88 23.42 5.22 0.90
N ARG A 89 22.59 5.42 -0.14
CA ARG A 89 21.36 6.21 -0.04
C ARG A 89 20.44 5.67 1.05
N TRP A 90 20.21 4.36 1.08
CA TRP A 90 19.45 3.72 2.16
C TRP A 90 20.05 4.04 3.54
N ASP A 91 21.36 3.89 3.71
CA ASP A 91 22.03 4.14 5.00
C ASP A 91 21.89 5.59 5.47
N ARG A 92 21.97 6.55 4.55
CA ARG A 92 21.75 7.97 4.87
C ARG A 92 20.30 8.24 5.26
N LEU A 93 19.32 7.70 4.52
CA LEU A 93 17.89 7.81 4.85
C LEU A 93 17.58 7.19 6.21
N PHE A 94 18.05 5.96 6.44
CA PHE A 94 17.85 5.21 7.67
C PHE A 94 18.44 5.92 8.88
N ARG A 95 19.70 6.40 8.77
CA ARG A 95 20.37 7.15 9.86
C ARG A 95 19.60 8.43 10.19
N ARG A 96 19.17 9.18 9.16
CA ARG A 96 18.37 10.41 9.35
C ARG A 96 17.07 10.12 10.08
N GLN A 97 16.27 9.17 9.57
CA GLN A 97 14.96 8.90 10.15
C GLN A 97 15.06 8.27 11.54
N LYS A 98 16.02 7.38 11.77
CA LYS A 98 16.24 6.79 13.10
C LYS A 98 16.51 7.84 14.18
N GLU A 99 17.16 8.96 13.85
CA GLU A 99 17.35 10.05 14.79
C GLU A 99 16.08 10.90 14.95
N ILE A 100 15.39 11.21 13.85
CA ILE A 100 14.19 12.06 13.87
C ILE A 100 13.01 11.37 14.57
N THR A 101 12.86 10.06 14.45
CA THR A 101 11.75 9.31 15.05
C THR A 101 11.90 9.08 16.56
N LYS A 102 13.08 9.32 17.16
CA LYS A 102 13.27 9.20 18.61
C LYS A 102 12.33 10.14 19.38
N GLY A 103 11.55 9.57 20.29
CA GLY A 103 10.55 10.30 21.08
C GLY A 103 9.33 10.75 20.28
N ARG A 104 9.21 10.37 18.99
CA ARG A 104 8.09 10.73 18.11
C ARG A 104 7.34 9.52 17.57
N ALA A 105 8.05 8.47 17.16
CA ALA A 105 7.44 7.20 16.81
C ALA A 105 6.88 6.50 18.05
N SER A 106 5.82 5.71 17.86
CA SER A 106 5.22 4.88 18.90
C SER A 106 6.23 3.87 19.44
N GLN A 107 6.07 3.48 20.70
CA GLN A 107 6.96 2.50 21.31
C GLN A 107 6.92 1.17 20.55
N ALA A 108 5.73 0.77 20.07
CA ALA A 108 5.56 -0.43 19.25
C ALA A 108 6.39 -0.38 17.95
N ALA A 109 6.41 0.77 17.25
CA ALA A 109 7.22 0.93 16.05
C ALA A 109 8.72 0.85 16.35
N LEU A 110 9.17 1.52 17.43
CA LEU A 110 10.57 1.53 17.83
C LEU A 110 11.07 0.13 18.24
N ASP A 111 10.27 -0.59 19.02
CA ASP A 111 10.57 -1.96 19.45
C ASP A 111 10.65 -2.90 18.25
N ALA A 112 9.70 -2.80 17.32
CA ALA A 112 9.67 -3.59 16.10
C ALA A 112 10.87 -3.29 15.17
N MET A 113 11.24 -2.03 14.99
CA MET A 113 12.43 -1.65 14.23
C MET A 113 13.70 -2.28 14.82
N HIS A 114 13.80 -2.34 16.16
CA HIS A 114 14.90 -3.01 16.85
C HIS A 114 14.86 -4.52 16.66
N GLN A 115 13.69 -5.16 16.83
CA GLN A 115 13.50 -6.60 16.72
C GLN A 115 13.77 -7.14 15.30
N LEU A 116 13.29 -6.43 14.27
CA LEU A 116 13.49 -6.83 12.87
C LEU A 116 14.94 -6.60 12.40
N GLU A 117 15.67 -5.71 13.07
CA GLU A 117 16.99 -5.23 12.65
C GLU A 117 16.95 -4.81 11.17
N LEU A 118 16.01 -3.92 10.83
CA LEU A 118 15.62 -3.62 9.43
C LEU A 118 16.79 -3.57 8.44
N SER A 119 17.90 -2.92 8.80
CA SER A 119 19.19 -3.19 8.19
C SER A 119 20.32 -2.62 9.04
N PRO A 120 21.42 -3.37 9.29
CA PRO A 120 22.63 -2.81 9.89
C PRO A 120 23.41 -1.93 8.89
N SER A 121 23.29 -2.17 7.58
CA SER A 121 23.82 -1.35 6.48
C SER A 121 23.28 -1.83 5.12
N GLY A 122 22.96 -0.89 4.24
CA GLY A 122 22.44 -1.07 2.89
C GLY A 122 20.96 -1.44 2.82
N ILE A 123 20.39 -1.36 1.60
CA ILE A 123 19.03 -1.82 1.28
C ILE A 123 18.79 -3.25 1.81
N PRO A 124 17.69 -3.51 2.53
CA PRO A 124 17.39 -4.82 3.09
C PRO A 124 17.04 -5.84 2.02
N HIS A 125 17.50 -7.08 2.25
CA HIS A 125 17.04 -8.22 1.47
C HIS A 125 15.66 -8.65 1.97
N MET A 126 14.61 -8.41 1.20
CA MET A 126 13.21 -8.62 1.59
C MET A 126 12.91 -10.06 1.97
N GLY A 127 13.57 -11.05 1.34
CA GLY A 127 13.47 -12.46 1.73
C GLY A 127 13.91 -12.71 3.18
N ARG A 128 15.09 -12.24 3.58
CA ARG A 128 15.60 -12.39 4.96
C ARG A 128 14.75 -11.62 5.97
N LEU A 129 14.25 -10.44 5.58
CA LEU A 129 13.32 -9.68 6.41
C LEU A 129 12.00 -10.43 6.59
N SER A 130 11.49 -11.07 5.53
CA SER A 130 10.30 -11.90 5.57
C SER A 130 10.48 -13.13 6.46
N ASP A 131 11.62 -13.81 6.42
CA ASP A 131 11.89 -14.95 7.31
C ASP A 131 11.74 -14.58 8.80
N LYS A 132 12.17 -13.36 9.17
CA LYS A 132 11.99 -12.82 10.53
C LYS A 132 10.52 -12.48 10.81
N LEU A 133 9.88 -11.75 9.90
CA LEU A 133 8.50 -11.27 10.07
C LEU A 133 7.49 -12.43 10.13
N GLU A 134 7.68 -13.47 9.31
CA GLU A 134 6.83 -14.67 9.29
C GLU A 134 6.87 -15.40 10.64
N GLN A 135 8.02 -15.41 11.32
CA GLN A 135 8.14 -16.02 12.66
C GLN A 135 7.39 -15.24 13.75
N ILE A 136 7.18 -13.93 13.56
CA ILE A 136 6.55 -13.06 14.56
C ILE A 136 5.02 -13.04 14.35
N THR A 137 4.57 -12.77 13.14
CA THR A 137 3.14 -12.53 12.83
C THR A 137 2.62 -13.34 11.64
N GLY A 138 3.46 -14.16 10.99
CA GLY A 138 3.11 -14.85 9.75
C GLY A 138 3.01 -13.94 8.53
N TRP A 139 3.43 -12.68 8.65
CA TRP A 139 3.49 -11.74 7.54
C TRP A 139 4.80 -11.85 6.78
N ARG A 140 4.73 -11.54 5.48
CA ARG A 140 5.92 -11.41 4.63
C ARG A 140 5.84 -10.18 3.76
N VAL A 141 7.00 -9.71 3.33
CA VAL A 141 7.12 -8.67 2.31
C VAL A 141 7.27 -9.33 0.95
N VAL A 142 6.57 -8.80 -0.07
CA VAL A 142 6.71 -9.26 -1.46
C VAL A 142 7.17 -8.11 -2.35
N PRO A 143 8.23 -8.27 -3.16
CA PRO A 143 8.74 -7.20 -3.99
C PRO A 143 7.79 -6.96 -5.16
N VAL A 144 7.51 -5.69 -5.48
CA VAL A 144 6.73 -5.28 -6.66
C VAL A 144 7.51 -4.23 -7.44
N ALA A 145 7.32 -4.20 -8.77
CA ALA A 145 8.02 -3.24 -9.64
C ALA A 145 7.45 -1.82 -9.54
N GLU A 146 6.13 -1.74 -9.36
CA GLU A 146 5.34 -0.51 -9.41
C GLU A 146 4.12 -0.63 -8.49
N LEU A 147 3.34 0.44 -8.40
CA LEU A 147 2.09 0.45 -7.65
C LEU A 147 1.15 -0.65 -8.18
N VAL A 148 0.81 -1.59 -7.30
CA VAL A 148 -0.11 -2.68 -7.67
C VAL A 148 -1.56 -2.19 -7.65
N PRO A 149 -2.42 -2.65 -8.57
CA PRO A 149 -3.82 -2.25 -8.54
C PRO A 149 -4.56 -2.74 -7.29
N ASP A 150 -5.56 -1.97 -6.84
CA ASP A 150 -6.30 -2.17 -5.58
C ASP A 150 -6.69 -3.63 -5.30
N GLU A 151 -7.25 -4.35 -6.27
CA GLU A 151 -7.66 -5.74 -6.10
C GLU A 151 -6.51 -6.66 -5.67
N VAL A 152 -5.34 -6.46 -6.29
CA VAL A 152 -4.12 -7.22 -6.00
C VAL A 152 -3.55 -6.79 -4.66
N PHE A 153 -3.54 -5.49 -4.37
CA PHE A 153 -3.14 -4.97 -3.06
C PHE A 153 -3.95 -5.61 -1.93
N PHE A 154 -5.28 -5.60 -2.04
CA PHE A 154 -6.16 -6.17 -1.04
C PHE A 154 -6.00 -7.69 -0.90
N ASP A 155 -5.80 -8.41 -2.01
CA ASP A 155 -5.51 -9.85 -1.94
C ASP A 155 -4.20 -10.13 -1.19
N HIS A 156 -3.14 -9.37 -1.44
CA HIS A 156 -1.90 -9.51 -0.69
C HIS A 156 -2.12 -9.32 0.81
N LEU A 157 -2.73 -8.20 1.22
CA LEU A 157 -2.97 -7.91 2.63
C LEU A 157 -3.88 -8.96 3.28
N ALA A 158 -4.94 -9.39 2.59
CA ALA A 158 -5.86 -10.42 3.09
C ALA A 158 -5.18 -11.77 3.36
N ASN A 159 -4.02 -12.01 2.74
CA ASN A 159 -3.22 -13.21 2.87
C ASN A 159 -1.85 -12.95 3.53
N ARG A 160 -1.74 -11.88 4.34
CA ARG A 160 -0.53 -11.52 5.11
C ARG A 160 0.73 -11.32 4.24
N ARG A 161 0.56 -10.83 3.03
CA ARG A 161 1.64 -10.37 2.14
C ARG A 161 1.59 -8.85 2.06
N PHE A 162 2.70 -8.17 2.27
CA PHE A 162 2.79 -6.72 2.09
C PHE A 162 3.60 -6.42 0.82
N PRO A 163 2.99 -5.86 -0.23
CA PRO A 163 3.71 -5.47 -1.44
C PRO A 163 4.59 -4.25 -1.16
N ALA A 164 5.87 -4.32 -1.53
CA ALA A 164 6.82 -3.24 -1.36
C ALA A 164 7.60 -2.98 -2.66
N GLY A 165 7.75 -1.72 -3.03
CA GLY A 165 8.51 -1.30 -4.22
C GLY A 165 9.96 -1.77 -4.15
N ALA A 166 10.45 -2.40 -5.21
CA ALA A 166 11.81 -2.92 -5.28
C ALA A 166 12.83 -1.90 -5.84
N PHE A 167 12.63 -0.60 -5.59
CA PHE A 167 13.54 0.46 -6.04
C PHE A 167 13.73 1.50 -4.93
N ILE A 168 14.85 2.23 -4.97
CA ILE A 168 15.11 3.35 -4.05
C ILE A 168 15.10 4.68 -4.81
N ARG A 169 14.51 5.72 -4.22
CA ARG A 169 14.44 7.06 -4.80
C ARG A 169 15.80 7.57 -5.28
N PRO A 170 15.89 8.30 -6.40
CA PRO A 170 17.14 8.86 -6.90
C PRO A 170 17.73 9.93 -5.95
N GLU A 171 18.99 10.31 -6.17
CA GLU A 171 19.71 11.24 -5.29
C GLU A 171 19.06 12.64 -5.29
N GLU A 172 18.59 13.09 -6.45
CA GLU A 172 17.87 14.35 -6.63
C GLU A 172 16.55 14.44 -5.84
N GLU A 173 15.97 13.29 -5.49
CA GLU A 173 14.70 13.18 -4.74
C GLU A 173 14.94 12.65 -3.31
N PHE A 174 16.17 12.74 -2.81
CA PHE A 174 16.56 12.24 -1.50
C PHE A 174 15.70 12.78 -0.34
N ASP A 175 15.29 14.05 -0.43
CA ASP A 175 14.48 14.69 0.59
C ASP A 175 12.98 14.43 0.44
N TYR A 176 12.50 14.18 -0.78
CA TYR A 176 11.10 13.92 -1.05
C TYR A 176 10.91 13.23 -2.40
N LEU A 177 10.16 12.13 -2.40
CA LEU A 177 9.65 11.46 -3.59
C LEU A 177 8.13 11.32 -3.40
N GLN A 178 7.36 11.60 -4.45
CA GLN A 178 5.91 11.47 -4.42
C GLN A 178 5.45 10.00 -4.46
N GLU A 179 6.16 9.17 -5.21
CA GLU A 179 5.89 7.73 -5.32
C GLU A 179 6.49 6.97 -4.12
N PRO A 180 5.84 5.90 -3.63
CA PRO A 180 6.38 5.07 -2.57
C PRO A 180 7.58 4.25 -3.12
N ASP A 181 8.75 4.43 -2.51
CA ASP A 181 9.94 3.63 -2.76
C ASP A 181 10.17 2.60 -1.65
N ILE A 182 11.18 1.75 -1.82
CA ILE A 182 11.56 0.72 -0.85
C ILE A 182 11.80 1.28 0.55
N PHE A 183 12.28 2.53 0.67
CA PHE A 183 12.50 3.14 1.97
C PHE A 183 11.18 3.46 2.66
N HIS A 184 10.22 4.07 1.96
CA HIS A 184 8.88 4.28 2.50
C HIS A 184 8.23 2.96 2.93
N ASP A 185 8.21 1.96 2.05
CA ASP A 185 7.53 0.70 2.30
C ASP A 185 8.18 -0.07 3.47
N ILE A 186 9.51 -0.24 3.44
CA ILE A 186 10.18 -1.08 4.43
C ILE A 186 10.42 -0.34 5.76
N PHE A 187 10.83 0.93 5.75
CA PHE A 187 11.05 1.66 6.98
C PHE A 187 9.74 2.12 7.63
N GLY A 188 8.77 2.54 6.81
CA GLY A 188 7.50 3.10 7.27
C GLY A 188 6.52 2.02 7.71
N HIS A 189 6.24 1.02 6.87
CA HIS A 189 5.15 0.06 7.11
C HIS A 189 5.60 -1.19 7.86
N VAL A 190 6.70 -1.81 7.45
CA VAL A 190 7.06 -3.16 7.90
C VAL A 190 7.25 -3.29 9.43
N PRO A 191 7.80 -2.32 10.17
CA PRO A 191 7.87 -2.40 11.63
C PRO A 191 6.50 -2.67 12.28
N MET A 192 5.46 -1.99 11.81
CA MET A 192 4.14 -2.17 12.39
C MET A 192 3.53 -3.54 12.10
N LEU A 193 3.96 -4.23 11.04
CA LEU A 193 3.57 -5.61 10.76
C LEU A 193 4.16 -6.64 11.74
N ALA A 194 5.19 -6.26 12.52
CA ALA A 194 5.70 -7.10 13.61
C ALA A 194 4.88 -6.97 14.90
N ASN A 195 3.99 -5.97 15.00
CA ASN A 195 3.00 -5.89 16.08
C ASN A 195 1.79 -6.78 15.72
N PRO A 196 1.46 -7.83 16.51
CA PRO A 196 0.40 -8.78 16.16
C PRO A 196 -0.99 -8.15 15.97
N VAL A 197 -1.34 -7.15 16.78
CA VAL A 197 -2.66 -6.49 16.72
C VAL A 197 -2.78 -5.65 15.46
N PHE A 198 -1.74 -4.89 15.13
CA PHE A 198 -1.71 -4.11 13.90
C PHE A 198 -1.64 -5.00 12.65
N ALA A 199 -0.90 -6.11 12.72
CA ALA A 199 -0.82 -7.12 11.67
C ALA A 199 -2.20 -7.75 11.39
N ASP A 200 -2.97 -8.08 12.42
CA ASP A 200 -4.34 -8.57 12.25
C ASP A 200 -5.28 -7.49 11.69
N PHE A 201 -5.07 -6.21 12.05
CA PHE A 201 -5.80 -5.09 11.46
C PHE A 201 -5.51 -4.94 9.96
N MET A 202 -4.26 -5.05 9.53
CA MET A 202 -3.88 -5.01 8.12
C MET A 202 -4.50 -6.18 7.33
N GLU A 203 -4.60 -7.37 7.92
CA GLU A 203 -5.25 -8.52 7.29
C GLU A 203 -6.76 -8.29 7.16
N ALA A 204 -7.39 -7.80 8.23
CA ALA A 204 -8.80 -7.45 8.24
C ALA A 204 -9.12 -6.35 7.22
N TYR A 205 -8.24 -5.36 7.07
CA TYR A 205 -8.33 -4.32 6.05
C TYR A 205 -8.29 -4.90 4.63
N GLY A 206 -7.35 -5.82 4.34
CA GLY A 206 -7.27 -6.52 3.05
C GLY A 206 -8.57 -7.27 2.70
N LYS A 207 -9.11 -8.03 3.66
CA LYS A 207 -10.40 -8.73 3.52
C LYS A 207 -11.57 -7.75 3.36
N GLY A 208 -11.52 -6.62 4.04
CA GLY A 208 -12.48 -5.51 3.93
C GLY A 208 -12.49 -4.88 2.53
N GLY A 209 -11.33 -4.75 1.90
CA GLY A 209 -11.16 -4.24 0.53
C GLY A 209 -11.98 -4.97 -0.51
N GLN A 210 -11.86 -6.30 -0.53
CA GLN A 210 -12.63 -7.15 -1.44
C GLN A 210 -14.15 -6.93 -1.26
N ARG A 211 -14.61 -6.68 -0.03
CA ARG A 211 -16.03 -6.34 0.24
C ARG A 211 -16.38 -4.93 -0.21
N ALA A 212 -15.54 -3.94 0.07
CA ALA A 212 -15.75 -2.54 -0.33
C ALA A 212 -15.85 -2.38 -1.85
N MET A 213 -15.02 -3.12 -2.61
CA MET A 213 -15.10 -3.19 -4.07
C MET A 213 -16.50 -3.59 -4.55
N ARG A 214 -17.04 -4.69 -4.01
CA ARG A 214 -18.38 -5.20 -4.38
C ARG A 214 -19.51 -4.21 -4.05
N LEU A 215 -19.30 -3.36 -3.06
CA LEU A 215 -20.30 -2.37 -2.60
C LEU A 215 -20.10 -0.97 -3.21
N GLY A 216 -19.04 -0.76 -4.00
CA GLY A 216 -18.69 0.55 -4.55
C GLY A 216 -18.28 1.57 -3.48
N GLN A 217 -17.58 1.13 -2.43
CA GLN A 217 -17.17 1.93 -1.26
C GLN A 217 -15.64 1.97 -1.08
N LEU A 218 -14.89 1.74 -2.16
CA LEU A 218 -13.42 1.79 -2.14
C LEU A 218 -12.87 3.10 -1.60
N HIS A 219 -13.46 4.24 -1.97
CA HIS A 219 -13.01 5.55 -1.53
C HIS A 219 -13.10 5.74 0.00
N ASN A 220 -14.12 5.17 0.66
CA ASN A 220 -14.23 5.22 2.12
C ASN A 220 -13.14 4.36 2.78
N LEU A 221 -12.86 3.20 2.20
CA LEU A 221 -11.82 2.32 2.72
C LEU A 221 -10.42 2.90 2.48
N ALA A 222 -10.17 3.54 1.34
CA ALA A 222 -8.92 4.24 1.07
C ALA A 222 -8.64 5.33 2.11
N ARG A 223 -9.69 6.04 2.58
CA ARG A 223 -9.56 7.01 3.68
C ARG A 223 -9.18 6.34 5.01
N LEU A 224 -9.74 5.17 5.30
CA LEU A 224 -9.33 4.37 6.47
C LEU A 224 -7.83 4.11 6.43
N TYR A 225 -7.31 3.58 5.32
CA TYR A 225 -5.88 3.32 5.15
C TYR A 225 -5.04 4.59 5.28
N TRP A 226 -5.46 5.67 4.61
CA TRP A 226 -4.74 6.93 4.62
C TRP A 226 -4.60 7.52 6.02
N TYR A 227 -5.70 7.60 6.77
CA TYR A 227 -5.69 8.24 8.09
C TYR A 227 -5.27 7.32 9.24
N THR A 228 -5.01 6.03 8.97
CA THR A 228 -4.43 5.11 9.96
C THR A 228 -3.05 4.64 9.52
N VAL A 229 -2.98 3.77 8.52
CA VAL A 229 -1.75 3.13 8.08
C VAL A 229 -0.72 4.15 7.58
N GLU A 230 -1.14 5.19 6.86
CA GLU A 230 -0.21 6.19 6.32
C GLU A 230 0.05 7.38 7.26
N PHE A 231 -1.01 7.95 7.84
CA PHE A 231 -0.94 9.20 8.62
C PHE A 231 -1.56 9.09 10.02
N GLY A 232 -1.57 7.90 10.60
CA GLY A 232 -2.12 7.67 11.93
C GLY A 232 -1.20 8.11 13.08
N LEU A 233 -1.82 8.70 14.08
CA LEU A 233 -1.22 9.00 15.39
C LEU A 233 -1.84 8.11 16.46
N ILE A 234 -1.11 7.87 17.54
CA ILE A 234 -1.57 7.11 18.71
C ILE A 234 -1.32 7.93 19.98
N GLN A 235 -2.25 7.86 20.91
CA GLN A 235 -2.07 8.42 22.25
C GLN A 235 -1.38 7.38 23.14
N GLU A 236 -0.17 7.68 23.61
CA GLU A 236 0.54 6.91 24.64
C GLU A 236 0.53 7.66 25.98
N GLU A 237 1.01 7.04 27.07
CA GLU A 237 1.06 7.65 28.41
C GLU A 237 1.80 9.01 28.40
N ASP A 238 2.85 9.09 27.59
CA ASP A 238 3.78 10.22 27.51
C ASP A 238 3.41 11.23 26.40
N GLY A 239 2.19 11.14 25.87
CA GLY A 239 1.67 12.01 24.82
C GLY A 239 1.48 11.33 23.47
N LEU A 240 1.25 12.15 22.44
CA LEU A 240 1.03 11.67 21.07
C LEU A 240 2.30 11.08 20.46
N ARG A 241 2.12 10.00 19.71
CA ARG A 241 3.16 9.32 18.95
C ARG A 241 2.66 8.95 17.55
N ILE A 242 3.59 8.57 16.69
CA ILE A 242 3.37 8.26 15.29
C ILE A 242 3.45 6.75 15.07
N TYR A 243 2.48 6.21 14.32
CA TYR A 243 2.60 4.87 13.74
C TYR A 243 2.37 4.86 12.22
N GLY A 244 1.84 5.94 11.65
CA GLY A 244 1.60 6.06 10.21
C GLY A 244 2.90 6.06 9.40
N ALA A 245 2.97 5.20 8.38
CA ALA A 245 4.17 4.98 7.58
C ALA A 245 4.60 6.19 6.74
N GLY A 246 3.66 6.91 6.13
CA GLY A 246 3.88 8.17 5.44
C GLY A 246 4.52 9.23 6.34
N ILE A 247 4.17 9.24 7.62
CA ILE A 247 4.82 10.12 8.61
C ILE A 247 6.21 9.59 8.97
N LEU A 248 6.34 8.31 9.36
CA LEU A 248 7.59 7.69 9.81
C LEU A 248 8.72 7.77 8.77
N SER A 249 8.39 7.68 7.49
CA SER A 249 9.34 7.76 6.37
C SER A 249 9.63 9.18 5.88
N SER A 250 8.93 10.19 6.41
CA SER A 250 9.06 11.60 6.02
C SER A 250 9.68 12.43 7.16
N PRO A 251 10.87 13.03 6.96
CA PRO A 251 11.53 13.81 8.01
C PRO A 251 10.72 15.03 8.45
N GLN A 252 10.16 15.79 7.50
CA GLN A 252 9.41 17.00 7.84
C GLN A 252 8.03 16.68 8.40
N GLU A 253 7.35 15.67 7.88
CA GLU A 253 6.01 15.28 8.38
C GLU A 253 6.10 14.71 9.79
N THR A 254 7.16 13.95 10.12
CA THR A 254 7.40 13.46 11.49
C THR A 254 7.43 14.60 12.52
N VAL A 255 8.03 15.74 12.19
CA VAL A 255 8.05 16.92 13.07
C VAL A 255 6.72 17.65 13.01
N PHE A 256 6.21 17.93 11.81
CA PHE A 256 4.99 18.72 11.60
C PHE A 256 3.76 18.08 12.26
N ALA A 257 3.61 16.76 12.15
CA ALA A 257 2.46 16.02 12.68
C ALA A 257 2.34 16.11 14.21
N LEU A 258 3.41 16.39 14.95
CA LEU A 258 3.40 16.48 16.41
C LEU A 258 3.63 17.89 16.97
N GLU A 259 4.46 18.69 16.30
CA GLU A 259 5.00 19.93 16.88
C GLU A 259 4.40 21.20 16.25
N ASP A 260 3.91 21.14 15.01
CA ASP A 260 3.30 22.30 14.38
C ASP A 260 1.89 22.54 14.94
N ALA A 261 1.52 23.82 15.09
CA ALA A 261 0.22 24.25 15.59
C ALA A 261 -0.86 24.28 14.50
N SER A 262 -0.48 24.15 13.23
CA SER A 262 -1.38 24.25 12.07
C SER A 262 -2.37 23.10 11.95
N PRO A 263 -1.99 21.81 12.08
CA PRO A 263 -2.92 20.72 11.81
C PRO A 263 -3.89 20.47 12.97
N ASN A 264 -5.07 19.97 12.63
CA ASN A 264 -5.97 19.38 13.62
C ASN A 264 -5.45 18.02 14.07
N ARG A 265 -5.72 17.67 15.33
CA ARG A 265 -5.54 16.31 15.85
C ARG A 265 -6.85 15.90 16.50
N VAL A 266 -7.46 14.84 15.99
CA VAL A 266 -8.83 14.45 16.32
C VAL A 266 -8.84 12.97 16.72
N GLY A 267 -9.60 12.62 17.77
CA GLY A 267 -9.79 11.24 18.17
C GLY A 267 -10.37 10.39 17.03
N PHE A 268 -9.94 9.14 16.95
CA PHE A 268 -10.38 8.21 15.91
C PHE A 268 -11.89 7.91 16.03
N ASP A 269 -12.61 8.16 14.93
CA ASP A 269 -13.98 7.71 14.71
C ASP A 269 -14.09 7.19 13.27
N LEU A 270 -14.52 5.93 13.11
CA LEU A 270 -14.50 5.26 11.82
C LEU A 270 -15.40 5.94 10.78
N LYS A 271 -16.61 6.36 11.16
CA LYS A 271 -17.61 6.94 10.23
C LYS A 271 -17.18 8.33 9.78
N ARG A 272 -16.67 9.13 10.72
CA ARG A 272 -16.08 10.44 10.49
C ARG A 272 -14.88 10.34 9.55
N LEU A 273 -13.95 9.45 9.85
CA LEU A 273 -12.72 9.26 9.08
C LEU A 273 -13.05 8.80 7.65
N MET A 274 -13.92 7.81 7.48
CA MET A 274 -14.37 7.32 6.17
C MET A 274 -15.05 8.39 5.29
N ARG A 275 -15.47 9.51 5.89
CA ARG A 275 -16.09 10.65 5.21
C ARG A 275 -15.15 11.85 5.07
N THR A 276 -13.86 11.72 5.40
CA THR A 276 -12.91 12.83 5.37
C THR A 276 -12.05 12.77 4.12
N LYS A 277 -12.05 13.83 3.29
CA LYS A 277 -11.12 13.94 2.16
C LYS A 277 -9.69 14.15 2.65
N TYR A 278 -8.70 13.65 1.92
CA TYR A 278 -7.28 13.78 2.26
C TYR A 278 -6.47 14.49 1.18
N ILE A 279 -5.23 14.87 1.51
CA ILE A 279 -4.31 15.61 0.64
C ILE A 279 -3.08 14.75 0.38
N ILE A 280 -2.66 14.65 -0.89
CA ILE A 280 -1.54 13.80 -1.30
C ILE A 280 -0.27 14.57 -1.65
N ASP A 281 -0.37 15.88 -1.90
CA ASP A 281 0.73 16.73 -2.39
C ASP A 281 1.21 17.77 -1.35
N ASP A 282 0.71 17.70 -0.12
CA ASP A 282 1.07 18.59 1.00
C ASP A 282 0.96 17.86 2.35
N PHE A 283 1.37 18.49 3.45
CA PHE A 283 1.17 17.95 4.80
C PHE A 283 -0.32 17.78 5.14
N GLN A 284 -0.62 16.80 5.98
CA GLN A 284 -2.01 16.57 6.38
C GLN A 284 -2.56 17.73 7.23
N GLN A 285 -3.76 18.19 6.88
CA GLN A 285 -4.49 19.22 7.62
C GLN A 285 -5.14 18.69 8.90
N THR A 286 -5.41 17.39 8.95
CA THR A 286 -5.98 16.69 10.10
C THR A 286 -5.30 15.33 10.26
N TYR A 287 -4.91 14.99 11.49
CA TYR A 287 -4.43 13.67 11.88
C TYR A 287 -5.44 13.01 12.81
N PHE A 288 -5.71 11.72 12.60
CA PHE A 288 -6.57 10.95 13.50
C PHE A 288 -5.73 10.20 14.54
N VAL A 289 -6.17 10.24 15.78
CA VAL A 289 -5.49 9.69 16.95
C VAL A 289 -6.25 8.48 17.47
N ILE A 290 -5.66 7.30 17.39
CA ILE A 290 -6.21 6.09 18.03
C ILE A 290 -5.81 6.05 19.51
N PRO A 291 -6.67 5.53 20.40
CA PRO A 291 -6.30 5.33 21.80
C PRO A 291 -5.44 4.07 21.99
N SER A 292 -5.59 3.06 21.12
CA SER A 292 -4.74 1.86 21.08
C SER A 292 -4.94 1.11 19.75
N PHE A 293 -4.04 0.17 19.43
CA PHE A 293 -4.19 -0.69 18.25
C PHE A 293 -5.37 -1.67 18.40
N GLU A 294 -5.68 -2.12 19.62
CA GLU A 294 -6.82 -2.98 19.90
C GLU A 294 -8.14 -2.26 19.60
N ALA A 295 -8.24 -0.97 19.97
CA ALA A 295 -9.42 -0.17 19.65
C ALA A 295 -9.62 0.00 18.13
N LEU A 296 -8.51 0.20 17.39
CA LEU A 296 -8.53 0.25 15.93
C LEU A 296 -9.03 -1.07 15.31
N LEU A 297 -8.47 -2.20 15.76
CA LEU A 297 -8.84 -3.53 15.28
C LEU A 297 -10.29 -3.88 15.63
N GLU A 298 -10.72 -3.60 16.85
CA GLU A 298 -12.07 -3.90 17.34
C GLU A 298 -13.13 -3.13 16.54
N THR A 299 -12.88 -1.85 16.25
CA THR A 299 -13.79 -1.02 15.44
C THR A 299 -13.96 -1.60 14.04
N CYS A 300 -12.88 -2.09 13.44
CA CYS A 300 -12.92 -2.74 12.13
C CYS A 300 -13.80 -4.01 12.15
N TYR A 301 -13.65 -4.88 13.14
CA TYR A 301 -14.46 -6.09 13.21
C TYR A 301 -15.94 -5.84 13.49
N LYS A 302 -16.27 -4.86 14.32
CA LYS A 302 -17.66 -4.54 14.67
C LYS A 302 -18.43 -3.88 13.53
N ASP A 303 -17.79 -2.95 12.82
CA ASP A 303 -18.54 -1.98 12.01
C ASP A 303 -18.49 -2.24 10.49
N PHE A 304 -17.59 -3.06 9.95
CA PHE A 304 -17.58 -3.32 8.49
C PHE A 304 -18.87 -3.97 7.94
N GLY A 305 -19.71 -4.54 8.82
CA GLY A 305 -21.07 -4.99 8.53
C GLY A 305 -21.96 -3.88 7.98
N ASP A 306 -22.07 -2.79 8.74
CA ASP A 306 -23.12 -1.77 8.61
C ASP A 306 -22.56 -0.38 8.27
N VAL A 307 -21.28 -0.10 8.57
CA VAL A 307 -20.66 1.23 8.39
C VAL A 307 -20.78 1.75 6.97
N TYR A 308 -20.63 0.88 5.97
CA TYR A 308 -20.77 1.25 4.57
C TYR A 308 -22.19 1.71 4.24
N ALA A 309 -23.21 1.08 4.82
CA ALA A 309 -24.59 1.52 4.64
C ALA A 309 -24.85 2.86 5.34
N GLU A 310 -24.20 3.08 6.49
CA GLU A 310 -24.35 4.30 7.27
C GLU A 310 -23.64 5.52 6.66
N VAL A 311 -22.46 5.35 6.06
CA VAL A 311 -21.74 6.46 5.43
C VAL A 311 -22.22 6.73 4.00
N LYS A 312 -22.86 5.76 3.36
CA LYS A 312 -23.31 5.87 1.97
C LYS A 312 -24.32 6.99 1.79
N GLY A 313 -23.98 7.93 0.90
CA GLY A 313 -24.85 9.06 0.54
C GLY A 313 -24.81 10.21 1.54
N LEU A 314 -24.03 10.11 2.62
CA LEU A 314 -23.75 11.25 3.49
C LEU A 314 -22.69 12.16 2.86
N PRO A 315 -22.72 13.48 3.14
CA PRO A 315 -21.71 14.39 2.62
C PRO A 315 -20.33 14.10 3.22
N ASP A 316 -19.28 14.36 2.45
CA ASP A 316 -17.90 14.30 2.92
C ASP A 316 -17.48 15.61 3.58
N TYR A 317 -16.55 15.49 4.52
CA TYR A 317 -15.83 16.59 5.16
C TYR A 317 -14.58 16.96 4.35
N GLU A 318 -14.26 18.24 4.31
CA GLU A 318 -12.96 18.70 3.78
C GLU A 318 -11.81 18.32 4.73
N ALA A 319 -10.58 18.24 4.21
CA ALA A 319 -9.42 17.74 4.96
C ALA A 319 -9.10 18.53 6.25
N HIS A 320 -9.44 19.82 6.33
CA HIS A 320 -9.25 20.68 7.50
C HIS A 320 -10.49 20.80 8.39
N GLU A 321 -11.63 20.29 7.96
CA GLU A 321 -12.90 20.55 8.64
C GLU A 321 -12.94 19.78 9.96
N LEU A 322 -13.43 20.43 11.01
CA LEU A 322 -13.78 19.79 12.28
C LEU A 322 -15.30 19.60 12.32
N ALA A 323 -15.76 18.37 12.54
CA ALA A 323 -17.16 18.02 12.56
C ALA A 323 -17.77 18.15 13.96
N PRO A 324 -19.09 18.37 14.07
CA PRO A 324 -19.79 18.24 15.35
C PRO A 324 -19.61 16.82 15.92
N GLY A 325 -19.16 16.73 17.16
CA GLY A 325 -18.91 15.45 17.84
C GLY A 325 -17.48 14.94 17.73
N ASP A 326 -16.60 15.61 16.97
CA ASP A 326 -15.17 15.31 16.97
C ASP A 326 -14.59 15.44 18.39
N ASP A 327 -13.85 14.42 18.84
CA ASP A 327 -13.00 14.53 20.02
C ASP A 327 -11.74 15.31 19.65
N VAL A 328 -11.78 16.63 19.83
CA VAL A 328 -10.72 17.53 19.38
C VAL A 328 -9.59 17.58 20.40
N ILE A 329 -8.51 16.84 20.14
CA ILE A 329 -7.27 16.85 20.91
C ILE A 329 -6.48 18.14 20.64
N THR A 330 -6.44 18.57 19.39
CA THR A 330 -5.85 19.87 19.00
C THR A 330 -6.68 20.52 17.91
N ARG A 331 -7.12 21.75 18.15
CA ARG A 331 -7.69 22.61 17.11
C ARG A 331 -6.56 23.35 16.41
N GLY A 332 -6.28 22.96 15.18
CA GLY A 332 -5.21 23.52 14.38
C GLY A 332 -5.46 24.98 13.99
N THR A 333 -4.42 25.79 13.89
CA THR A 333 -4.51 27.18 13.42
C THR A 333 -4.68 27.28 11.90
N LEU A 334 -4.28 26.22 11.17
CA LEU A 334 -4.20 26.14 9.72
C LEU A 334 -3.30 27.21 9.06
N GLU A 335 -2.45 27.91 9.83
CA GLU A 335 -1.65 29.03 9.31
C GLU A 335 -0.65 28.60 8.24
N TYR A 336 -0.04 27.42 8.37
CA TYR A 336 0.80 26.84 7.32
C TYR A 336 0.07 26.75 5.97
N PHE A 337 -1.18 26.28 5.98
CA PHE A 337 -1.98 26.09 4.78
C PHE A 337 -2.51 27.42 4.22
N LYS A 338 -2.90 28.36 5.10
CA LYS A 338 -3.30 29.72 4.70
C LYS A 338 -2.15 30.50 4.06
N ALA A 339 -0.91 30.19 4.43
CA ALA A 339 0.31 30.75 3.83
C ALA A 339 0.69 30.10 2.48
N GLY A 340 -0.12 29.17 1.95
CA GLY A 340 0.10 28.53 0.64
C GLY A 340 0.75 27.14 0.69
N GLY A 341 0.95 26.57 1.89
CA GLY A 341 1.45 25.21 2.04
C GLY A 341 2.83 25.00 1.41
N ARG A 342 3.07 23.81 0.84
CA ARG A 342 4.34 23.52 0.12
C ARG A 342 4.59 24.43 -1.09
N LYS A 343 3.53 24.94 -1.73
CA LYS A 343 3.63 25.83 -2.91
C LYS A 343 3.88 27.30 -2.55
N GLY A 344 3.71 27.67 -1.28
CA GLY A 344 3.88 29.04 -0.77
C GLY A 344 5.26 29.35 -0.20
N ARG A 345 6.18 28.38 -0.18
CA ARG A 345 7.55 28.52 0.37
C ARG A 345 8.62 28.46 -0.71
#